data_AF-A0A1M5EBC2-F1
#
_entry.id   AF-A0A1M5EBC2-F1
#
_cell.length_a   1.000
_cell.length_b   1.000
_cell.length_c   1.000
_cell.angle_alpha   90.00
_cell.angle_beta   90.00
_cell.angle_gamma   90.00
#
_symmetry.space_group_name_H-M   'P 1'
#
loop_
_entity.id
_entity.type
_entity.pdbx_description
1 polymer ?
#
loop_
_entity_poly.entity_id
_entity_poly.type
_entity_poly.pdbx_seq_one_letter_code
_entity_poly.pdbx_strand_id
1 'polypeptide(L)'
;MTKKVLLNIMLLCVVKIFGQNVDSPQYLRYPEFLESYKGGKVQFYKDFHKILMSKKLKPCENKSEAYYLKVLINEDASIKYLSNPANEESTERNKCAYDLAIQVINYMDKWNPAVVKGVKKQAIAGFFIVPDALFKNYKEGYLPHEDIASPKNIPDGIIGFRREVMQRININDFKLNNGFKTEVSFTVTKNGKIENIKLEPSSGDKIFDDKIITVIESFSNEWKPALKEGIPVDYKFRLPFAFVTN
;
A
#
# COMPACT_ATOMS: atom_id res chain seq x y z
N MET A 1 19.98 -69.00 29.05
CA MET A 1 20.10 -68.30 27.75
C MET A 1 18.86 -67.44 27.56
N THR A 2 19.03 -66.15 27.80
CA THR A 2 18.01 -65.09 27.82
C THR A 2 17.63 -64.67 26.39
N LYS A 3 16.43 -65.01 25.92
CA LYS A 3 15.86 -64.42 24.70
C LYS A 3 15.17 -63.10 25.06
N LYS A 4 15.83 -62.00 24.70
CA LYS A 4 15.35 -60.63 24.86
C LYS A 4 14.10 -60.41 23.99
N VAL A 5 13.08 -59.86 24.62
CA VAL A 5 11.86 -59.29 24.03
C VAL A 5 12.26 -58.07 23.20
N LEU A 6 11.91 -58.06 21.91
CA LEU A 6 11.93 -56.86 21.07
C LEU A 6 10.51 -56.35 20.95
N LEU A 7 10.17 -55.43 21.85
CA LEU A 7 8.97 -54.63 21.82
C LEU A 7 9.15 -53.57 20.73
N ASN A 8 8.51 -53.77 19.57
CA ASN A 8 8.45 -52.77 18.50
C ASN A 8 7.59 -51.58 18.97
N ILE A 9 8.24 -50.60 19.60
CA ILE A 9 7.65 -49.28 19.83
C ILE A 9 7.69 -48.55 18.50
N MET A 10 6.56 -48.60 17.79
CA MET A 10 6.30 -47.77 16.62
C MET A 10 6.28 -46.31 17.10
N LEU A 11 7.41 -45.63 16.98
CA LEU A 11 7.56 -44.21 17.25
C LEU A 11 6.72 -43.47 16.20
N LEU A 12 5.48 -43.08 16.55
CA LEU A 12 4.70 -42.12 15.79
C LEU A 12 5.46 -40.79 15.81
N CYS A 13 6.34 -40.58 14.85
CA CYS A 13 6.80 -39.26 14.46
C CYS A 13 5.57 -38.49 13.96
N VAL A 14 4.91 -37.78 14.87
CA VAL A 14 3.99 -36.72 14.52
C VAL A 14 4.86 -35.63 13.90
N VAL A 15 5.07 -35.71 12.59
CA VAL A 15 5.55 -34.57 11.81
C VAL A 15 4.46 -33.53 12.01
N LYS A 16 4.70 -32.60 12.94
CA LYS A 16 4.05 -31.30 12.91
C LYS A 16 4.49 -30.73 11.57
N ILE A 17 3.65 -30.95 10.55
CA ILE A 17 3.70 -30.19 9.32
C ILE A 17 3.55 -28.77 9.81
N PHE A 18 4.68 -28.06 9.90
CA PHE A 18 4.68 -26.62 10.03
C PHE A 18 3.68 -26.14 9.00
N GLY A 19 2.64 -25.45 9.50
CA GLY A 19 1.61 -24.89 8.67
C GLY A 19 2.31 -24.23 7.50
N GLN A 20 2.01 -24.69 6.29
CA GLN A 20 2.24 -23.85 5.14
C GLN A 20 1.47 -22.58 5.46
N ASN A 21 2.19 -21.49 5.73
CA ASN A 21 1.65 -20.17 5.49
C ASN A 21 1.39 -20.14 3.99
N VAL A 22 0.22 -20.66 3.61
CA VAL A 22 -0.34 -20.42 2.29
C VAL A 22 -0.66 -18.95 2.34
N ASP A 23 0.21 -18.16 1.72
CA ASP A 23 -0.07 -16.77 1.37
C ASP A 23 -1.52 -16.74 0.87
N SER A 24 -2.41 -16.07 1.63
CA SER A 24 -3.74 -15.74 1.14
C SER A 24 -3.55 -15.19 -0.27
N PRO A 25 -4.18 -15.74 -1.33
CA PRO A 25 -3.88 -15.32 -2.69
C PRO A 25 -4.09 -13.82 -2.75
N GLN A 26 -2.97 -13.09 -2.77
CA GLN A 26 -2.97 -11.66 -2.51
C GLN A 26 -3.72 -11.05 -3.67
N TYR A 27 -4.95 -10.61 -3.42
CA TYR A 27 -5.83 -10.11 -4.48
C TYR A 27 -5.07 -9.11 -5.34
N LEU A 28 -5.23 -9.24 -6.65
CA LEU A 28 -4.60 -8.33 -7.62
C LEU A 28 -4.94 -6.88 -7.24
N ARG A 29 -3.93 -6.01 -7.16
CA ARG A 29 -4.17 -4.57 -7.11
C ARG A 29 -4.79 -4.14 -8.45
N TYR A 30 -5.85 -3.35 -8.42
CA TYR A 30 -6.49 -2.88 -9.65
C TYR A 30 -5.46 -2.21 -10.57
N PRO A 31 -5.34 -2.63 -11.85
CA PRO A 31 -4.32 -2.08 -12.76
C PRO A 31 -4.47 -0.57 -12.94
N GLU A 32 -3.36 0.18 -12.87
CA GLU A 32 -3.38 1.65 -12.83
C GLU A 32 -3.89 2.30 -14.12
N PHE A 33 -3.78 1.61 -15.25
CA PHE A 33 -4.25 2.05 -16.56
C PHE A 33 -5.71 1.65 -16.87
N LEU A 34 -6.40 0.99 -15.93
CA LEU A 34 -7.80 0.61 -16.06
C LEU A 34 -8.66 1.39 -15.08
N GLU A 35 -9.90 1.68 -15.49
CA GLU A 35 -10.88 2.34 -14.63
C GLU A 35 -11.70 1.30 -13.86
N SER A 36 -11.58 1.30 -12.53
CA SER A 36 -12.38 0.43 -11.65
C SER A 36 -13.86 0.81 -11.54
N TYR A 37 -14.21 2.00 -12.00
CA TYR A 37 -15.57 2.54 -12.00
C TYR A 37 -15.82 3.21 -13.35
N LYS A 38 -16.99 3.02 -13.95
CA LYS A 38 -17.34 3.60 -15.25
C LYS A 38 -17.26 5.12 -15.21
N GLY A 39 -16.42 5.72 -16.05
CA GLY A 39 -16.15 7.17 -16.06
C GLY A 39 -15.05 7.59 -15.08
N GLY A 40 -14.27 6.62 -14.59
CA GLY A 40 -13.10 6.84 -13.75
C GLY A 40 -13.40 7.35 -12.34
N LYS A 41 -12.32 7.80 -11.67
CA LYS A 41 -12.39 8.29 -10.28
C LYS A 41 -13.26 9.54 -10.13
N VAL A 42 -13.27 10.42 -11.13
CA VAL A 42 -14.12 11.62 -11.13
C VAL A 42 -15.60 11.22 -11.05
N GLN A 43 -16.03 10.28 -11.89
CA GLN A 43 -17.41 9.80 -11.89
C GLN A 43 -17.74 9.03 -10.60
N PHE A 44 -16.78 8.26 -10.06
CA PHE A 44 -16.93 7.63 -8.74
C PHE A 44 -17.29 8.67 -7.66
N TYR A 45 -16.49 9.73 -7.50
CA TYR A 45 -16.74 10.74 -6.46
C TYR A 45 -18.02 11.54 -6.70
N LYS A 46 -18.36 11.79 -7.97
CA LYS A 46 -19.62 12.42 -8.35
C LYS A 46 -20.84 11.59 -7.93
N ASP A 47 -20.83 10.30 -8.24
CA ASP A 47 -21.93 9.41 -7.87
C ASP A 47 -21.98 9.19 -6.35
N PHE A 48 -20.82 9.11 -5.70
CA PHE A 48 -20.72 9.06 -4.24
C PHE A 48 -21.42 10.28 -3.61
N HIS A 49 -21.06 11.50 -4.04
CA HIS A 49 -21.71 12.73 -3.59
C HIS A 49 -23.24 12.73 -3.83
N LYS A 50 -23.66 12.34 -5.04
CA LYS A 50 -25.11 12.25 -5.37
C LYS A 50 -25.86 11.28 -4.47
N ILE A 51 -25.24 10.16 -4.10
CA ILE A 51 -25.85 9.18 -3.18
C ILE A 51 -25.97 9.78 -1.78
N LEU A 52 -24.93 10.45 -1.26
CA LEU A 52 -24.98 11.14 0.04
C LEU A 52 -26.17 12.11 0.09
N MET A 53 -26.36 12.92 -0.96
CA MET A 53 -27.45 13.90 -1.04
C MET A 53 -28.82 13.24 -1.20
N SER A 54 -28.95 12.29 -2.14
CA SER A 54 -30.25 11.67 -2.46
C SER A 54 -30.79 10.80 -1.33
N LYS A 55 -29.91 10.13 -0.59
CA LYS A 55 -30.26 9.34 0.61
C LYS A 55 -30.35 10.19 1.88
N LYS A 56 -30.12 11.51 1.78
CA LYS A 56 -30.15 12.46 2.91
C LYS A 56 -29.26 11.99 4.07
N LEU A 57 -28.09 11.45 3.75
CA LEU A 57 -27.12 11.03 4.76
C LEU A 57 -26.54 12.26 5.47
N LYS A 58 -26.08 12.08 6.70
CA LYS A 58 -25.51 13.18 7.50
C LYS A 58 -23.99 13.21 7.34
N PRO A 59 -23.37 14.40 7.28
CA PRO A 59 -21.93 14.53 7.34
C PRO A 59 -21.39 14.08 8.71
N CYS A 60 -20.11 13.77 8.75
CA CYS A 60 -19.41 13.51 10.02
C CYS A 60 -19.24 14.80 10.82
N GLU A 61 -19.39 14.71 12.14
CA GLU A 61 -19.16 15.85 13.05
C GLU A 61 -17.67 16.24 13.04
N ASN A 62 -16.78 15.25 13.05
CA ASN A 62 -15.35 15.46 12.87
C ASN A 62 -15.01 15.58 11.38
N LYS A 63 -14.73 16.81 10.95
CA LYS A 63 -14.39 17.15 9.56
C LYS A 63 -13.07 16.58 9.07
N SER A 64 -12.20 16.17 10.00
CA SER A 64 -10.89 15.58 9.70
C SER A 64 -10.95 14.06 9.51
N GLU A 65 -12.13 13.43 9.67
CA GLU A 65 -12.25 12.00 9.40
C GLU A 65 -11.99 11.70 7.93
N ALA A 66 -11.20 10.67 7.69
CA ALA A 66 -10.99 10.13 6.37
C ALA A 66 -10.79 8.61 6.43
N TYR A 67 -11.24 7.94 5.37
CA TYR A 67 -11.15 6.50 5.28
C TYR A 67 -10.63 6.07 3.92
N TYR A 68 -9.63 5.18 3.92
CA TYR A 68 -9.14 4.55 2.69
C TYR A 68 -9.94 3.29 2.40
N LEU A 69 -11.02 3.47 1.64
CA LEU A 69 -11.91 2.42 1.22
C LEU A 69 -11.20 1.47 0.24
N LYS A 70 -11.17 0.18 0.59
CA LYS A 70 -10.73 -0.91 -0.30
C LYS A 70 -11.92 -1.77 -0.71
N VAL A 71 -12.17 -1.84 -2.01
CA VAL A 71 -13.25 -2.62 -2.60
C VAL A 71 -12.66 -3.74 -3.44
N LEU A 72 -13.00 -4.99 -3.12
CA LEU A 72 -12.76 -6.13 -3.98
C LEU A 72 -13.85 -6.17 -5.05
N ILE A 73 -13.46 -5.97 -6.30
CA ILE A 73 -14.36 -6.06 -7.46
C ILE A 73 -14.22 -7.46 -8.06
N ASN A 74 -15.34 -8.17 -8.16
CA ASN A 74 -15.41 -9.52 -8.71
C ASN A 74 -15.49 -9.51 -10.24
N GLU A 75 -15.33 -10.68 -10.85
CA GLU A 75 -15.37 -10.84 -12.31
C GLU A 75 -16.75 -10.52 -12.93
N ASP A 76 -17.82 -10.66 -12.13
CA ASP A 76 -19.19 -10.29 -12.49
C ASP A 76 -19.52 -8.81 -12.21
N ALA A 77 -18.52 -7.99 -11.87
CA ALA A 77 -18.63 -6.60 -11.43
C ALA A 77 -19.31 -6.39 -10.06
N SER A 78 -19.74 -7.45 -9.37
CA SER A 78 -20.18 -7.32 -7.98
C SER A 78 -19.01 -6.91 -7.08
N ILE A 79 -19.32 -6.29 -5.95
CA ILE A 79 -18.30 -5.86 -5.00
C ILE A 79 -18.40 -6.58 -3.67
N LYS A 80 -17.26 -6.76 -3.03
CA LYS A 80 -17.13 -7.06 -1.60
C LYS A 80 -16.26 -5.97 -0.99
N TYR A 81 -16.72 -5.34 0.09
CA TYR A 81 -15.82 -4.47 0.84
C TYR A 81 -14.83 -5.35 1.59
N LEU A 82 -13.57 -4.95 1.59
CA LEU A 82 -12.58 -5.58 2.46
C LEU A 82 -12.56 -4.76 3.73
N SER A 83 -13.08 -5.31 4.82
CA SER A 83 -12.72 -4.81 6.14
C SER A 83 -11.21 -4.92 6.23
N ASN A 84 -10.53 -3.77 6.16
CA ASN A 84 -9.09 -3.74 6.32
C ASN A 84 -8.85 -3.62 7.83
N PRO A 85 -8.37 -4.67 8.52
CA PRO A 85 -7.89 -4.55 9.91
C PRO A 85 -6.56 -3.78 9.95
N ALA A 86 -6.38 -2.75 9.11
CA ALA A 86 -5.35 -1.74 9.32
C ALA A 86 -5.80 -0.91 10.53
N ASN A 87 -5.60 -1.54 11.68
CA ASN A 87 -5.79 -1.12 13.06
C ASN A 87 -7.27 -0.86 13.36
N GLU A 88 -7.87 -1.70 14.21
CA GLU A 88 -9.15 -1.40 14.87
C GLU A 88 -9.17 0.06 15.37
N GLU A 89 -8.04 0.54 15.90
CA GLU A 89 -7.79 1.92 16.31
C GLU A 89 -7.92 3.00 15.20
N SER A 90 -7.59 2.71 13.94
CA SER A 90 -7.75 3.70 12.84
C SER A 90 -9.18 3.73 12.30
N THR A 91 -9.86 2.57 12.32
CA THR A 91 -11.27 2.43 11.93
C THR A 91 -12.17 3.04 13.01
N GLU A 92 -11.85 2.86 14.29
CA GLU A 92 -12.53 3.51 15.41
C GLU A 92 -12.42 5.05 15.34
N ARG A 93 -11.23 5.58 15.06
CA ARG A 93 -11.02 7.04 14.93
C ARG A 93 -11.72 7.67 13.73
N ASN A 94 -12.02 6.88 12.69
CA ASN A 94 -12.66 7.35 11.45
C ASN A 94 -13.98 6.61 11.19
N LYS A 95 -14.69 6.26 12.27
CA LYS A 95 -15.87 5.39 12.20
C LYS A 95 -16.97 5.97 11.33
N CYS A 96 -17.21 7.28 11.39
CA CYS A 96 -18.23 7.90 10.56
C CYS A 96 -17.84 7.86 9.07
N ALA A 97 -16.59 8.19 8.73
CA ALA A 97 -16.12 8.08 7.35
C ALA A 97 -16.18 6.64 6.82
N TYR A 98 -15.84 5.66 7.65
CA TYR A 98 -15.99 4.24 7.35
C TYR A 98 -17.45 3.86 7.09
N ASP A 99 -18.35 4.14 8.04
CA ASP A 99 -19.77 3.75 7.96
C ASP A 99 -20.43 4.37 6.72
N LEU A 100 -20.15 5.66 6.45
CA LEU A 100 -20.61 6.34 5.24
C LEU A 100 -20.08 5.69 3.97
N ALA A 101 -18.79 5.36 3.92
CA ALA A 101 -18.20 4.69 2.76
C ALA A 101 -18.89 3.35 2.47
N ILE A 102 -19.09 2.52 3.50
CA ILE A 102 -19.76 1.22 3.36
C ILE A 102 -21.24 1.40 2.97
N GLN A 103 -21.93 2.37 3.56
CA GLN A 103 -23.33 2.63 3.23
C GLN A 103 -23.50 3.09 1.78
N VAL A 104 -22.65 4.00 1.29
CA VAL A 104 -22.77 4.57 -0.05
C VAL A 104 -22.44 3.55 -1.13
N ILE A 105 -21.37 2.76 -0.99
CA ILE A 105 -20.97 1.79 -2.02
C ILE A 105 -22.03 0.72 -2.29
N ASN A 106 -22.91 0.43 -1.32
CA ASN A 106 -24.03 -0.50 -1.51
C ASN A 106 -25.07 0.02 -2.52
N TYR A 107 -25.05 1.31 -2.86
CA TYR A 107 -25.89 1.91 -3.90
C TYR A 107 -25.12 2.17 -5.21
N MET A 108 -23.83 1.84 -5.28
CA MET A 108 -22.99 2.06 -6.44
C MET A 108 -22.92 0.79 -7.28
N ASP A 109 -23.24 0.89 -8.57
CA ASP A 109 -23.44 -0.26 -9.47
C ASP A 109 -22.58 -0.21 -10.74
N LYS A 110 -21.82 0.87 -10.97
CA LYS A 110 -21.01 1.07 -12.19
C LYS A 110 -19.58 0.55 -12.09
N TRP A 111 -19.37 -0.53 -11.34
CA TRP A 111 -18.05 -1.13 -11.15
C TRP A 111 -17.59 -1.85 -12.42
N ASN A 112 -16.30 -1.80 -12.71
CA ASN A 112 -15.70 -2.54 -13.81
C ASN A 112 -14.79 -3.65 -13.26
N PRO A 113 -14.94 -4.92 -13.70
CA PRO A 113 -13.97 -5.95 -13.37
C PRO A 113 -12.62 -5.63 -14.03
N ALA A 114 -11.51 -5.97 -13.38
CA ALA A 114 -10.20 -5.78 -13.99
C ALA A 114 -10.03 -6.77 -15.15
N VAL A 115 -9.52 -6.30 -16.29
CA VAL A 115 -9.26 -7.12 -17.48
C VAL A 115 -7.76 -7.16 -17.74
N VAL A 116 -7.13 -8.28 -17.44
CA VAL A 116 -5.69 -8.49 -17.64
C VAL A 116 -5.52 -9.49 -18.78
N LYS A 117 -4.90 -9.05 -19.88
CA LYS A 117 -4.69 -9.86 -21.09
C LYS A 117 -6.00 -10.50 -21.60
N GLY A 118 -7.09 -9.72 -21.62
CA GLY A 118 -8.41 -10.18 -22.08
C GLY A 118 -9.18 -11.04 -21.07
N VAL A 119 -8.60 -11.37 -19.93
CA VAL A 119 -9.24 -12.20 -18.90
C VAL A 119 -9.69 -11.33 -17.74
N LYS A 120 -10.95 -11.49 -17.34
CA LYS A 120 -11.48 -10.84 -16.13
C LYS A 120 -10.83 -11.45 -14.89
N LYS A 121 -10.45 -10.59 -13.95
CA LYS A 121 -9.83 -10.99 -12.68
C LYS A 121 -10.42 -10.18 -11.54
N GLN A 122 -10.57 -10.83 -10.39
CA GLN A 122 -10.86 -10.12 -9.14
C GLN A 122 -9.72 -9.16 -8.82
N ALA A 123 -10.05 -7.94 -8.43
CA ALA A 123 -9.04 -6.93 -8.09
C ALA A 123 -9.51 -5.95 -7.02
N ILE A 124 -8.56 -5.43 -6.23
CA ILE A 124 -8.82 -4.43 -5.20
C ILE A 124 -8.62 -3.03 -5.77
N ALA A 125 -9.71 -2.25 -5.80
CA ALA A 125 -9.67 -0.81 -6.03
C ALA A 125 -9.66 -0.05 -4.69
N GLY A 126 -8.96 1.09 -4.65
CA GLY A 126 -8.84 1.93 -3.47
C GLY A 126 -9.33 3.35 -3.72
N PHE A 127 -10.09 3.91 -2.76
CA PHE A 127 -10.61 5.27 -2.82
C PHE A 127 -10.41 5.96 -1.47
N PHE A 128 -9.87 7.18 -1.50
CA PHE A 128 -9.74 7.99 -0.29
C PHE A 128 -11.03 8.78 -0.09
N ILE A 129 -11.76 8.48 0.98
CA ILE A 129 -13.05 9.06 1.30
C ILE A 129 -12.84 10.11 2.39
N VAL A 130 -13.13 11.36 2.06
CA VAL A 130 -13.11 12.50 2.98
C VAL A 130 -14.52 13.07 3.01
N PRO A 131 -15.36 12.73 4.00
CA PRO A 131 -16.75 13.14 4.02
C PRO A 131 -16.93 14.66 3.90
N ASP A 132 -16.16 15.48 4.62
CA ASP A 132 -16.31 16.94 4.56
C ASP A 132 -16.18 17.49 3.12
N ALA A 133 -15.22 16.97 2.34
CA ALA A 133 -15.03 17.32 0.94
C ALA A 133 -16.14 16.79 0.00
N LEU A 134 -16.75 15.66 0.35
CA LEU A 134 -17.80 15.01 -0.46
C LEU A 134 -19.22 15.46 -0.12
N PHE A 135 -19.41 16.21 0.96
CA PHE A 135 -20.69 16.82 1.34
C PHE A 135 -20.80 18.25 0.78
N LYS A 136 -20.84 19.27 1.66
CA LYS A 136 -21.12 20.66 1.31
C LYS A 136 -20.03 21.29 0.44
N ASN A 137 -18.81 20.77 0.52
CA ASN A 137 -17.64 21.31 -0.16
C ASN A 137 -17.38 20.63 -1.51
N TYR A 138 -18.27 19.76 -1.98
CA TYR A 138 -18.10 19.06 -3.26
C TYR A 138 -18.06 20.05 -4.43
N LYS A 139 -17.16 19.77 -5.37
CA LYS A 139 -17.03 20.49 -6.64
C LYS A 139 -17.10 19.49 -7.79
N GLU A 140 -17.75 19.87 -8.88
CA GLU A 140 -17.76 19.05 -10.10
C GLU A 140 -16.30 18.82 -10.55
N GLY A 141 -15.98 17.57 -10.91
CA GLY A 141 -14.61 17.19 -11.24
C GLY A 141 -13.72 16.85 -10.04
N TYR A 142 -14.27 16.80 -8.81
CA TYR A 142 -13.49 16.51 -7.60
C TYR A 142 -12.66 15.23 -7.69
N LEU A 143 -11.39 15.37 -7.32
CA LEU A 143 -10.45 14.32 -6.99
C LEU A 143 -9.72 14.76 -5.71
N PRO A 144 -9.43 13.83 -4.77
CA PRO A 144 -8.63 14.18 -3.60
C PRO A 144 -7.27 14.76 -4.01
N HIS A 145 -6.94 15.93 -3.46
CA HIS A 145 -5.61 16.52 -3.57
C HIS A 145 -4.59 15.62 -2.89
N GLU A 146 -3.47 15.32 -3.56
CA GLU A 146 -2.41 14.48 -3.02
C GLU A 146 -1.08 15.24 -3.04
N ASP A 147 -0.48 15.39 -1.86
CA ASP A 147 0.91 15.81 -1.70
C ASP A 147 1.77 14.57 -1.47
N ILE A 148 2.81 14.39 -2.27
CA ILE A 148 3.75 13.29 -2.08
C ILE A 148 4.63 13.55 -0.85
N ALA A 149 5.03 12.48 -0.17
CA ALA A 149 6.03 12.58 0.88
C ALA A 149 7.32 13.19 0.32
N SER A 150 8.02 13.99 1.12
CA SER A 150 9.20 14.72 0.65
C SER A 150 10.26 14.84 1.74
N PRO A 151 11.55 14.77 1.41
CA PRO A 151 12.60 15.02 2.37
C PRO A 151 12.59 16.48 2.85
N LYS A 152 12.91 16.70 4.12
CA LYS A 152 13.12 17.99 4.77
C LYS A 152 14.55 18.43 4.53
N ASN A 153 14.76 19.70 4.26
CA ASN A 153 16.10 20.31 4.17
C ASN A 153 17.03 19.70 3.09
N ILE A 154 16.50 18.87 2.19
CA ILE A 154 17.24 18.37 1.03
C ILE A 154 16.78 19.17 -0.20
N PRO A 155 17.66 19.95 -0.83
CA PRO A 155 17.35 20.66 -2.08
C PRO A 155 16.88 19.70 -3.16
N ASP A 156 16.03 20.17 -4.08
CA ASP A 156 15.52 19.37 -5.20
C ASP A 156 14.67 18.14 -4.81
N GLY A 157 14.20 18.08 -3.55
CA GLY A 157 13.29 17.05 -3.07
C GLY A 157 13.82 15.64 -3.28
N ILE A 158 13.04 14.79 -3.96
CA ILE A 158 13.40 13.38 -4.16
C ILE A 158 14.68 13.19 -5.01
N ILE A 159 14.96 14.12 -5.93
CA ILE A 159 16.18 14.07 -6.76
C ILE A 159 17.41 14.32 -5.89
N GLY A 160 17.35 15.32 -5.00
CA GLY A 160 18.40 15.58 -4.04
C GLY A 160 18.59 14.42 -3.07
N PHE A 161 17.50 13.83 -2.57
CA PHE A 161 17.58 12.66 -1.69
C PHE A 161 18.32 11.50 -2.36
N ARG A 162 17.99 11.20 -3.63
CA ARG A 162 18.70 10.15 -4.38
C ARG A 162 20.19 10.45 -4.49
N ARG A 163 20.57 11.71 -4.76
CA ARG A 163 21.97 12.14 -4.84
C ARG A 163 22.71 11.97 -3.51
N GLU A 164 22.11 12.42 -2.41
CA GLU A 164 22.65 12.26 -1.05
C GLU A 164 22.85 10.79 -0.66
N VAL A 165 21.87 9.94 -0.98
CA VAL A 165 21.98 8.48 -0.76
C VAL A 165 23.17 7.91 -1.53
N MET A 166 23.30 8.22 -2.82
CA MET A 166 24.43 7.73 -3.63
C MET A 166 25.79 8.24 -3.14
N GLN A 167 25.85 9.50 -2.67
CA GLN A 167 27.08 10.07 -2.11
C GLN A 167 27.49 9.40 -0.80
N ARG A 168 26.55 9.11 0.10
CA ARG A 168 26.82 8.44 1.40
C ARG A 168 27.18 6.96 1.26
N ILE A 169 26.74 6.30 0.19
CA ILE A 169 27.12 4.92 -0.11
C ILE A 169 28.56 4.87 -0.65
N ASN A 170 28.96 5.83 -1.50
CA ASN A 170 30.24 5.85 -2.21
C ASN A 170 30.57 4.50 -2.87
N ILE A 171 30.11 4.31 -4.11
CA ILE A 171 30.23 3.03 -4.83
C ILE A 171 31.68 2.54 -5.00
N ASN A 172 32.67 3.43 -4.95
CA ASN A 172 34.09 3.08 -5.08
C ASN A 172 34.63 2.29 -3.89
N ASP A 173 33.93 2.28 -2.75
CA ASP A 173 34.30 1.51 -1.56
C ASP A 173 34.01 -0.01 -1.74
N PHE A 174 33.36 -0.38 -2.84
CA PHE A 174 32.89 -1.75 -3.10
C PHE A 174 33.50 -2.32 -4.38
N LYS A 175 33.93 -3.59 -4.31
CA LYS A 175 34.44 -4.34 -5.48
C LYS A 175 33.31 -5.05 -6.19
N LEU A 176 32.48 -4.26 -6.86
CA LEU A 176 31.31 -4.74 -7.60
C LEU A 176 31.76 -5.29 -8.97
N ASN A 177 31.84 -6.61 -9.08
CA ASN A 177 32.41 -7.27 -10.27
C ASN A 177 31.35 -7.64 -11.32
N ASN A 178 30.07 -7.70 -10.93
CA ASN A 178 28.95 -8.04 -11.78
C ASN A 178 27.96 -6.89 -11.83
N GLY A 179 27.39 -6.62 -13.00
CA GLY A 179 26.26 -5.71 -13.10
C GLY A 179 25.06 -6.22 -12.30
N PHE A 180 24.35 -5.32 -11.62
CA PHE A 180 23.15 -5.64 -10.87
C PHE A 180 22.05 -4.61 -11.09
N LYS A 181 20.81 -5.02 -10.81
CA LYS A 181 19.64 -4.15 -10.70
C LYS A 181 18.89 -4.55 -9.43
N THR A 182 18.82 -3.64 -8.48
CA THR A 182 18.06 -3.82 -7.23
C THR A 182 17.11 -2.65 -7.03
N GLU A 183 16.04 -2.86 -6.28
CA GLU A 183 15.12 -1.82 -5.85
C GLU A 183 15.06 -1.82 -4.33
N VAL A 184 15.21 -0.65 -3.73
CA VAL A 184 14.87 -0.46 -2.32
C VAL A 184 13.50 0.16 -2.21
N SER A 185 12.60 -0.53 -1.51
CA SER A 185 11.30 0.00 -1.13
C SER A 185 11.27 0.31 0.35
N PHE A 186 10.60 1.40 0.72
CA PHE A 186 10.43 1.82 2.12
C PHE A 186 9.15 2.64 2.26
N THR A 187 8.63 2.73 3.48
CA THR A 187 7.44 3.53 3.80
C THR A 187 7.85 4.75 4.61
N VAL A 188 7.50 5.95 4.13
CA VAL A 188 7.45 7.15 4.97
C VAL A 188 6.09 7.16 5.65
N THR A 189 6.07 7.00 6.97
CA THR A 189 4.84 6.97 7.75
C THR A 189 4.17 8.34 7.82
N LYS A 190 2.91 8.39 8.22
CA LYS A 190 2.16 9.62 8.51
C LYS A 190 2.82 10.55 9.55
N ASN A 191 3.76 10.02 10.33
CA ASN A 191 4.56 10.78 11.31
C ASN A 191 5.91 11.26 10.74
N GLY A 192 6.18 10.97 9.47
CA GLY A 192 7.43 11.33 8.80
C GLY A 192 8.62 10.43 9.14
N LYS A 193 8.38 9.20 9.63
CA LYS A 193 9.43 8.19 9.89
C LYS A 193 9.60 7.24 8.72
N ILE A 194 10.80 6.73 8.48
CA ILE A 194 11.04 5.64 7.52
C ILE A 194 10.90 4.28 8.23
N GLU A 195 10.11 3.38 7.64
CA GLU A 195 9.89 2.01 8.12
C GLU A 195 9.79 1.03 6.93
N ASN A 196 9.77 -0.28 7.22
CA ASN A 196 9.53 -1.35 6.24
C ASN A 196 10.50 -1.32 5.04
N ILE A 197 11.78 -1.05 5.30
CA ILE A 197 12.81 -1.01 4.26
C ILE A 197 13.07 -2.43 3.76
N LYS A 198 13.03 -2.60 2.44
CA LYS A 198 13.24 -3.87 1.77
C LYS A 198 14.03 -3.66 0.50
N LEU A 199 15.16 -4.35 0.35
CA LEU A 199 15.99 -4.34 -0.85
C LEU A 199 15.78 -5.64 -1.61
N GLU A 200 15.26 -5.58 -2.84
CA GLU A 200 15.02 -6.75 -3.67
C GLU A 200 15.15 -6.46 -5.18
N PRO A 201 15.74 -7.37 -5.98
CA PRO A 201 16.55 -8.52 -5.54
C PRO A 201 17.88 -8.04 -4.92
N SER A 202 18.60 -8.92 -4.20
CA SER A 202 19.95 -8.60 -3.68
C SER A 202 20.90 -8.18 -4.80
N SER A 203 21.85 -7.28 -4.52
CA SER A 203 22.94 -6.95 -5.45
C SER A 203 23.95 -8.09 -5.66
N GLY A 204 23.92 -9.10 -4.79
CA GLY A 204 24.94 -10.15 -4.71
C GLY A 204 26.10 -9.82 -3.76
N ASP A 205 26.17 -8.59 -3.23
CA ASP A 205 27.11 -8.19 -2.19
C ASP A 205 26.35 -7.75 -0.94
N LYS A 206 26.47 -8.53 0.14
CA LYS A 206 25.74 -8.28 1.38
C LYS A 206 26.17 -6.96 2.05
N ILE A 207 27.46 -6.61 2.01
CA ILE A 207 27.96 -5.41 2.67
C ILE A 207 27.41 -4.17 1.94
N PHE A 208 27.33 -4.24 0.62
CA PHE A 208 26.70 -3.20 -0.19
C PHE A 208 25.20 -3.08 0.07
N ASP A 209 24.48 -4.21 0.10
CA ASP A 209 23.04 -4.23 0.40
C ASP A 209 22.73 -3.64 1.79
N ASP A 210 23.48 -4.07 2.81
CA ASP A 210 23.36 -3.54 4.19
C ASP A 210 23.65 -2.03 4.21
N LYS A 211 24.69 -1.57 3.49
CA LYS A 211 25.05 -0.15 3.41
C LYS A 211 23.92 0.68 2.81
N ILE A 212 23.26 0.21 1.75
CA ILE A 212 22.12 0.93 1.16
C ILE A 212 21.00 1.07 2.20
N ILE A 213 20.65 -0.02 2.89
CA ILE A 213 19.59 -0.04 3.90
C ILE A 213 19.92 0.95 5.02
N THR A 214 21.10 0.87 5.63
CA THR A 214 21.51 1.76 6.72
C THR A 214 21.57 3.22 6.31
N VAL A 215 22.01 3.52 5.07
CA VAL A 215 22.00 4.90 4.57
C VAL A 215 20.57 5.43 4.47
N ILE A 216 19.62 4.65 3.95
CA ILE A 216 18.21 5.07 3.87
C ILE A 216 17.61 5.25 5.27
N GLU A 217 17.89 4.33 6.21
CA GLU A 217 17.45 4.44 7.61
C GLU A 217 17.91 5.73 8.28
N SER A 218 19.12 6.20 7.95
CA SER A 218 19.69 7.41 8.53
C SER A 218 18.85 8.68 8.27
N PHE A 219 17.97 8.67 7.26
CA PHE A 219 17.07 9.78 6.95
C PHE A 219 15.73 9.74 7.70
N SER A 220 15.50 8.80 8.62
CA SER A 220 14.16 8.56 9.21
C SER A 220 13.52 9.79 9.89
N ASN A 221 14.29 10.80 10.33
CA ASN A 221 13.72 12.03 10.91
C ASN A 221 13.64 13.21 9.93
N GLU A 222 14.06 13.00 8.68
CA GLU A 222 14.22 14.04 7.66
C GLU A 222 13.09 14.02 6.62
N TRP A 223 11.88 13.56 6.98
CA TRP A 223 10.76 13.50 6.03
C TRP A 223 9.52 14.25 6.48
N LYS A 224 8.85 14.87 5.50
CA LYS A 224 7.44 15.26 5.59
C LYS A 224 6.60 14.09 5.05
N PRO A 225 5.52 13.70 5.76
CA PRO A 225 4.62 12.66 5.27
C PRO A 225 3.92 13.12 3.98
N ALA A 226 3.36 12.16 3.25
CA ALA A 226 2.42 12.49 2.19
C ALA A 226 1.12 13.00 2.81
N LEU A 227 0.42 13.88 2.10
CA LEU A 227 -0.90 14.36 2.51
C LEU A 227 -1.94 13.95 1.47
N LYS A 228 -3.14 13.62 1.93
CA LYS A 228 -4.33 13.49 1.08
C LYS A 228 -5.42 14.37 1.65
N GLU A 229 -5.85 15.38 0.90
CA GLU A 229 -6.74 16.44 1.41
C GLU A 229 -6.23 17.05 2.74
N GLY A 230 -4.91 17.28 2.81
CA GLY A 230 -4.24 17.81 4.00
C GLY A 230 -4.06 16.81 5.16
N ILE A 231 -4.58 15.58 5.04
CA ILE A 231 -4.47 14.55 6.08
C ILE A 231 -3.19 13.73 5.86
N PRO A 232 -2.29 13.61 6.86
CA PRO A 232 -1.08 12.81 6.75
C PRO A 232 -1.37 11.31 6.54
N VAL A 233 -0.71 10.72 5.54
CA VAL A 233 -0.84 9.29 5.21
C VAL A 233 0.54 8.65 4.97
N ASP A 234 0.59 7.33 5.14
CA ASP A 234 1.78 6.54 4.80
C ASP A 234 2.01 6.54 3.28
N TYR A 235 3.28 6.66 2.87
CA TYR A 235 3.68 6.70 1.48
C TYR A 235 4.83 5.73 1.20
N LYS A 236 4.63 4.83 0.24
CA LYS A 236 5.63 3.83 -0.13
C LYS A 236 6.49 4.35 -1.29
N PHE A 237 7.79 4.48 -1.04
CA PHE A 237 8.80 4.76 -2.06
C PHE A 237 9.37 3.47 -2.65
N ARG A 238 9.89 3.61 -3.86
CA ARG A 238 10.71 2.63 -4.57
C ARG A 238 11.86 3.37 -5.22
N LEU A 239 13.08 3.00 -4.85
CA LEU A 239 14.30 3.62 -5.34
C LEU A 239 15.12 2.56 -6.10
N PRO A 240 15.20 2.64 -7.43
CA PRO A 240 16.00 1.70 -8.22
C PRO A 240 17.49 2.05 -8.13
N PHE A 241 18.30 1.03 -7.91
CA PHE A 241 19.75 1.05 -8.00
C PHE A 241 20.20 0.11 -9.11
N ALA A 242 21.11 0.58 -9.95
CA ALA A 242 21.70 -0.25 -10.99
C ALA A 242 23.19 0.06 -11.11
N PHE A 243 23.97 -0.99 -11.25
CA PHE A 243 25.36 -0.93 -11.66
C PHE A 243 25.49 -1.72 -12.96
N VAL A 244 26.08 -1.09 -13.97
CA VAL A 244 26.29 -1.70 -15.28
C VAL A 244 27.79 -1.81 -15.48
N THR A 245 28.27 -3.03 -15.72
CA THR A 245 29.65 -3.27 -16.15
C THR A 245 29.73 -3.01 -17.65
N ASN A 246 30.75 -2.25 -18.08
CA ASN A 246 31.10 -2.08 -19.49
C ASN A 246 31.73 -3.36 -20.07
#